data_AF-A0A8K0UA35-F1
#
_entry.id   AF-A0A8K0UA35-F1
#
_cell.length_a   1.000
_cell.length_b   1.000
_cell.length_c   1.000
_cell.angle_alpha   90.00
_cell.angle_beta   90.00
_cell.angle_gamma   90.00
#
_symmetry.space_group_name_H-M   'P 1'
#
loop_
_entity.id
_entity.type
_entity.pdbx_description
1 polymer ?
#
loop_
_entity_poly.entity_id
_entity_poly.type
_entity_poly.pdbx_seq_one_letter_code
_entity_poly.pdbx_strand_id
1 'polypeptide(L)'
;RQVNIDYALVNALQYNMNGIQWVLTFYDINCQYMKNLHKQIRDSTYLKLNSQLSFISSIGIWHVHGHQVECFARYTPNFISRAGWVDGEIIETLWSTINIISGIVRGMSSPHQQEYLDSQMNYSNFLKMI
;
A
#
# COMPACT_ATOMS: atom_id res chain seq x y z
N ARG A 1 -0.19 -11.73 11.67
CA ARG A 1 0.03 -10.33 12.11
C ARG A 1 1.00 -9.69 11.13
N GLN A 2 0.75 -8.46 10.65
CA GLN A 2 1.56 -7.79 9.62
C GLN A 2 2.29 -6.58 10.22
N VAL A 3 3.22 -6.81 11.16
CA VAL A 3 3.81 -5.77 12.03
C VAL A 3 4.51 -4.66 11.25
N ASN A 4 5.25 -5.00 10.20
CA ASN A 4 5.95 -4.01 9.39
C ASN A 4 4.98 -3.13 8.59
N ILE A 5 3.86 -3.71 8.14
CA ILE A 5 2.80 -2.96 7.45
C ILE A 5 2.08 -2.04 8.44
N ASP A 6 1.80 -2.51 9.67
CA ASP A 6 1.23 -1.67 10.73
C ASP A 6 2.11 -0.45 10.99
N TYR A 7 3.43 -0.66 11.09
CA TYR A 7 4.40 0.42 11.26
C TYR A 7 4.39 1.39 10.07
N ALA A 8 4.50 0.88 8.84
CA ALA A 8 4.53 1.70 7.64
C ALA A 8 3.24 2.55 7.49
N LEU A 9 2.08 1.92 7.65
CA LEU A 9 0.78 2.58 7.56
C LEU A 9 0.63 3.66 8.63
N VAL A 10 0.91 3.35 9.89
CA VAL A 10 0.75 4.32 10.99
C VAL A 10 1.66 5.52 10.81
N ASN A 11 2.93 5.32 10.45
CA ASN A 11 3.85 6.44 10.22
C ASN A 11 3.44 7.29 9.00
N ALA A 12 2.99 6.65 7.91
CA ALA A 12 2.46 7.38 6.76
C ALA A 12 1.25 8.25 7.14
N LEU A 13 0.35 7.72 7.98
CA LEU A 13 -0.83 8.44 8.47
C LEU A 13 -0.55 9.46 9.58
N GLN A 14 0.69 9.59 10.03
CA GLN A 14 1.12 10.68 10.91
C GLN A 14 1.73 11.84 10.12
N TYR A 15 2.11 11.61 8.87
CA TYR A 15 2.80 12.59 8.05
C TYR A 15 1.81 13.47 7.27
N ASN A 16 1.77 14.77 7.55
CA ASN A 16 0.97 15.78 6.82
C ASN A 16 -0.54 15.48 6.72
N MET A 17 -1.14 14.87 7.74
CA MET A 17 -2.56 14.47 7.75
C MET A 17 -3.53 15.51 8.33
N ASN A 18 -3.09 16.76 8.53
CA ASN A 18 -3.95 17.81 9.11
C ASN A 18 -5.17 18.08 8.21
N GLY A 19 -6.37 17.99 8.80
CA GLY A 19 -7.64 18.20 8.09
C GLY A 19 -8.15 16.99 7.30
N ILE A 20 -7.40 15.89 7.22
CA ILE A 20 -7.82 14.66 6.53
C ILE A 20 -8.63 13.79 7.50
N GLN A 21 -9.82 13.36 7.05
CA GLN A 21 -10.74 12.54 7.84
C GLN A 21 -10.93 11.13 7.30
N TRP A 22 -10.76 10.94 5.99
CA TRP A 22 -11.01 9.69 5.28
C TRP A 22 -9.73 9.17 4.67
N VAL A 23 -9.44 7.89 4.88
CA VAL A 23 -8.27 7.21 4.33
C VAL A 23 -8.75 6.05 3.49
N LEU A 24 -8.52 6.14 2.18
CA LEU A 24 -8.69 5.00 1.29
C LEU A 24 -7.38 4.22 1.24
N THR A 25 -7.43 2.94 1.60
CA THR A 25 -6.25 2.06 1.56
C THR A 25 -6.42 1.00 0.50
N PHE A 26 -5.36 0.73 -0.27
CA PHE A 26 -5.25 -0.41 -1.16
C PHE A 26 -4.26 -1.41 -0.58
N TYR A 27 -4.69 -2.66 -0.44
CA TYR A 27 -3.84 -3.77 -0.04
C TYR A 27 -4.53 -5.08 -0.36
N ASP A 28 -3.81 -6.05 -0.89
CA ASP A 28 -4.38 -7.28 -1.46
C ASP A 28 -5.22 -8.01 -0.42
N ILE A 29 -4.73 -8.08 0.81
CA ILE A 29 -5.39 -8.78 1.91
C ILE A 29 -6.20 -7.85 2.82
N ASN A 30 -6.67 -6.70 2.32
CA ASN A 30 -7.42 -5.74 3.14
C ASN A 30 -8.65 -6.35 3.83
N CYS A 31 -9.30 -7.32 3.19
CA CYS A 31 -10.45 -8.03 3.77
C CYS A 31 -10.10 -8.85 5.03
N GLN A 32 -8.82 -9.12 5.28
CA GLN A 32 -8.32 -9.79 6.49
C GLN A 32 -7.59 -8.80 7.39
N TYR A 33 -6.72 -7.98 6.82
CA TYR A 33 -5.84 -7.05 7.52
C TYR A 33 -6.64 -6.04 8.35
N MET A 34 -7.62 -5.38 7.73
CA MET A 34 -8.33 -4.26 8.34
C MET A 34 -9.26 -4.67 9.49
N LYS A 35 -9.68 -5.94 9.53
CA LYS A 35 -10.50 -6.49 10.63
C LYS A 35 -9.84 -6.33 12.00
N ASN A 36 -8.52 -6.44 12.04
CA ASN A 36 -7.76 -6.44 13.30
C ASN A 36 -6.87 -5.22 13.46
N LEU A 37 -6.80 -4.29 12.49
CA LEU A 37 -5.86 -3.17 12.51
C LEU A 37 -6.05 -2.29 13.76
N HIS A 38 -7.29 -1.85 14.03
CA HIS A 38 -7.57 -1.02 15.19
C HIS A 38 -7.20 -1.69 16.52
N LYS A 39 -7.45 -3.00 16.65
CA LYS A 39 -7.04 -3.77 17.83
C LYS A 39 -5.51 -3.82 17.94
N GLN A 40 -4.82 -4.12 16.84
CA GLN A 40 -3.36 -4.21 16.79
C GLN A 40 -2.68 -2.88 17.14
N ILE A 41 -3.23 -1.74 16.69
CA ILE A 41 -2.71 -0.41 17.03
C ILE A 41 -2.93 -0.12 18.53
N ARG A 42 -4.15 -0.37 19.06
CA ARG A 42 -4.45 -0.14 20.49
C ARG A 42 -3.58 -0.99 21.42
N ASP A 43 -3.33 -2.24 21.06
CA ASP A 43 -2.55 -3.18 21.86
C ASP A 43 -1.03 -2.94 21.71
N SER A 44 -0.61 -2.02 20.84
CA SER A 44 0.80 -1.71 20.59
C SER A 44 1.34 -0.62 21.52
N THR A 45 2.54 -0.81 22.03
CA THR A 45 3.27 0.21 22.80
C THR A 45 3.94 1.26 21.90
N TYR A 46 4.20 0.93 20.64
CA TYR A 46 5.01 1.75 19.72
C TYR A 46 4.18 2.48 18.66
N LEU A 47 2.95 2.04 18.40
CA LEU A 47 2.10 2.61 17.35
C LEU A 47 1.04 3.50 17.98
N LYS A 48 0.92 4.74 17.50
CA LYS A 48 -0.11 5.70 17.94
C LYS A 48 -0.76 6.33 16.72
N LEU A 49 -2.09 6.30 16.62
CA LEU A 49 -2.83 7.00 15.58
C LEU A 49 -3.61 8.14 16.25
N ASN A 50 -3.29 9.39 15.91
CA ASN A 50 -3.77 10.57 16.64
C ASN A 50 -5.16 11.07 16.22
N SER A 51 -5.88 10.32 15.38
CA SER A 51 -7.02 10.84 14.64
C SER A 51 -8.16 9.84 14.55
N GLN A 52 -9.40 10.35 14.57
CA GLN A 52 -10.60 9.61 14.19
C GLN A 52 -10.64 9.43 12.66
N LEU A 53 -9.60 8.84 12.09
CA LEU A 53 -9.56 8.53 10.66
C LEU A 53 -10.57 7.43 10.36
N SER A 54 -11.42 7.68 9.38
CA SER A 54 -12.32 6.69 8.83
C SER A 54 -11.60 5.95 7.71
N PHE A 55 -11.30 4.67 7.94
CA PHE A 55 -10.68 3.81 6.96
C PHE A 55 -11.73 3.28 5.99
N ILE A 56 -11.46 3.45 4.71
CA ILE A 56 -12.14 2.79 3.60
C ILE A 56 -11.13 1.82 3.00
N SER A 57 -11.49 0.55 2.93
CA SER A 57 -10.57 -0.49 2.50
C SER A 57 -10.94 -0.95 1.09
N SER A 58 -9.96 -0.95 0.21
CA SER A 58 -10.05 -1.46 -1.15
C SER A 58 -9.02 -2.56 -1.37
N ILE A 59 -9.32 -3.46 -2.29
CA ILE A 59 -8.39 -4.44 -2.85
C ILE A 59 -8.17 -4.05 -4.31
N GLY A 60 -6.96 -4.25 -4.83
CA GLY A 60 -6.69 -4.00 -6.25
C GLY A 60 -7.61 -4.83 -7.15
N ILE A 61 -7.97 -4.30 -8.31
CA ILE A 61 -8.97 -4.88 -9.19
C ILE A 61 -8.55 -6.26 -9.69
N TRP A 62 -7.25 -6.52 -9.89
CA TRP A 62 -6.77 -7.83 -10.29
C TRP A 62 -6.86 -8.82 -9.14
N HIS A 63 -6.52 -8.39 -7.92
CA HIS A 63 -6.53 -9.26 -6.75
C HIS A 63 -7.92 -9.57 -6.21
N VAL A 64 -8.87 -8.63 -6.27
CA VAL A 64 -10.20 -8.81 -5.66
C VAL A 64 -10.99 -9.97 -6.29
N HIS A 65 -10.72 -10.28 -7.56
CA HIS A 65 -11.32 -11.43 -8.26
C HIS A 65 -10.81 -12.79 -7.75
N GLY A 66 -9.62 -12.83 -7.14
CA GLY A 66 -9.07 -14.03 -6.50
C GLY A 66 -9.58 -14.28 -5.09
N HIS A 67 -10.37 -13.35 -4.54
CA HIS A 67 -10.94 -13.46 -3.20
C HIS A 67 -12.32 -14.12 -3.22
N GLN A 68 -12.88 -14.39 -2.03
CA GLN A 68 -14.26 -14.84 -1.90
C GLN A 68 -15.25 -13.85 -2.54
N VAL A 69 -16.40 -14.34 -3.01
CA VAL A 69 -17.37 -13.56 -3.80
C VAL A 69 -17.84 -12.29 -3.08
N GLU A 70 -17.98 -12.32 -1.75
CA GLU A 70 -18.39 -11.15 -0.98
C GLU A 70 -17.34 -10.05 -0.97
N CYS A 71 -16.06 -10.37 -1.22
CA CYS A 71 -15.00 -9.37 -1.31
C CYS A 71 -15.17 -8.48 -2.53
N PHE A 72 -15.66 -9.02 -3.65
CA PHE A 72 -15.88 -8.24 -4.86
C PHE A 72 -16.86 -7.09 -4.61
N ALA A 73 -18.00 -7.35 -4.00
CA ALA A 73 -18.99 -6.30 -3.70
C ALA A 73 -18.51 -5.29 -2.64
N ARG A 74 -17.60 -5.70 -1.74
CA ARG A 74 -17.19 -4.88 -0.58
C ARG A 74 -15.92 -4.07 -0.79
N TYR A 75 -14.96 -4.59 -1.56
CA TYR A 75 -13.60 -4.07 -1.64
C TYR A 75 -13.17 -3.69 -3.05
N THR A 76 -14.00 -3.90 -4.09
CA THR A 76 -13.66 -3.45 -5.44
C THR A 76 -13.68 -1.92 -5.48
N PRO A 77 -12.64 -1.26 -6.03
CA PRO A 77 -12.56 0.20 -6.06
C PRO A 77 -13.73 0.85 -6.81
N ASN A 78 -14.25 0.17 -7.84
CA ASN A 78 -15.38 0.62 -8.66
C ASN A 78 -16.68 0.84 -7.85
N PHE A 79 -16.82 0.21 -6.68
CA PHE A 79 -17.99 0.35 -5.82
C PHE A 79 -17.74 1.28 -4.63
N ILE A 80 -16.53 1.82 -4.49
CA ILE A 80 -16.16 2.70 -3.39
C ILE A 80 -16.37 4.16 -3.83
N SER A 81 -17.31 4.84 -3.16
CA SER A 81 -17.51 6.26 -3.38
C SER A 81 -16.22 7.03 -3.11
N ARG A 82 -15.90 7.97 -4.01
CA ARG A 82 -14.72 8.85 -3.96
C ARG A 82 -13.38 8.16 -4.25
N ALA A 83 -13.34 6.86 -4.54
CA ALA A 83 -12.12 6.20 -5.00
C ALA A 83 -11.72 6.64 -6.43
N GLY A 84 -12.68 7.09 -7.23
CA GLY A 84 -12.48 7.34 -8.65
C GLY A 84 -12.34 6.04 -9.45
N TRP A 85 -11.92 6.15 -10.71
CA TRP A 85 -11.64 4.99 -11.55
C TRP A 85 -10.16 4.63 -11.42
N VAL A 86 -9.85 3.74 -10.47
CA VAL A 86 -8.49 3.31 -10.16
C VAL A 86 -8.41 1.80 -10.11
N ASP A 87 -7.31 1.23 -10.62
CA ASP A 87 -7.07 -0.21 -10.55
C ASP A 87 -6.59 -0.63 -9.15
N GLY A 88 -5.83 0.21 -8.45
CA GLY A 88 -5.20 -0.13 -7.18
C GLY A 88 -3.91 -0.95 -7.32
N GLU A 89 -3.32 -1.01 -8.51
CA GLU A 89 -2.27 -1.98 -8.90
C GLU A 89 -0.97 -1.29 -9.33
N ILE A 90 -0.87 0.02 -9.08
CA ILE A 90 0.21 0.87 -9.61
C ILE A 90 1.60 0.41 -9.18
N ILE A 91 1.76 -0.12 -7.96
CA ILE A 91 3.08 -0.60 -7.49
C ILE A 91 3.48 -1.87 -8.25
N GLU A 92 2.55 -2.78 -8.48
CA GLU A 92 2.82 -4.08 -9.08
C GLU A 92 3.12 -3.99 -10.56
N THR A 93 2.41 -3.12 -11.27
CA THR A 93 2.67 -2.86 -12.69
C THR A 93 4.09 -2.32 -12.92
N LEU A 94 4.64 -1.54 -11.97
CA LEU A 94 6.02 -1.04 -12.02
C LEU A 94 7.06 -2.14 -11.80
N TRP A 95 6.69 -3.26 -11.17
CA TRP A 95 7.61 -4.39 -11.01
C TRP A 95 8.04 -4.99 -12.34
N SER A 96 7.24 -4.89 -13.40
CA SER A 96 7.64 -5.34 -14.75
C SER A 96 8.95 -4.70 -15.20
N THR A 97 9.08 -3.38 -15.03
CA THR A 97 10.30 -2.62 -15.34
C THR A 97 11.43 -2.96 -14.36
N ILE A 98 11.13 -3.05 -13.06
CA ILE A 98 12.14 -3.33 -12.02
C ILE A 98 12.68 -4.76 -12.15
N ASN A 99 11.88 -5.72 -12.61
CA ASN A 99 12.28 -7.12 -12.79
C ASN A 99 13.40 -7.29 -13.83
N ILE A 100 13.46 -6.40 -14.84
CA ILE A 100 14.57 -6.39 -15.80
C ILE A 100 15.87 -5.98 -15.08
N ILE A 101 15.79 -4.96 -14.24
CA ILE A 101 16.92 -4.45 -13.46
C ILE A 101 17.35 -5.44 -12.38
N SER A 102 16.39 -6.13 -11.75
CA SER A 102 16.65 -7.07 -10.65
C SER A 102 17.68 -8.13 -11.06
N GLY A 103 17.62 -8.59 -12.31
CA GLY A 103 18.56 -9.55 -12.87
C GLY A 103 20.02 -9.07 -12.88
N ILE A 104 20.23 -7.78 -13.15
CA ILE A 104 21.55 -7.12 -13.25
C ILE A 104 22.14 -6.92 -11.85
N VAL A 105 21.31 -6.51 -10.89
CA VAL A 105 21.79 -6.17 -9.54
C VAL A 105 22.05 -7.38 -8.65
N ARG A 106 21.70 -8.60 -9.09
CA ARG A 106 21.90 -9.85 -8.31
C ARG A 106 23.35 -10.11 -7.91
N GLY A 107 24.32 -9.64 -8.70
CA GLY A 107 25.76 -9.81 -8.42
C GLY A 107 26.36 -8.71 -7.53
N MET A 108 25.58 -7.69 -7.17
CA MET A 108 26.04 -6.56 -6.38
C MET A 108 26.09 -6.91 -4.89
N SER A 109 26.87 -6.15 -4.11
CA SER A 109 26.77 -6.21 -2.66
C SER A 109 25.40 -5.69 -2.21
N SER A 110 24.90 -6.18 -1.07
CA SER A 110 23.57 -5.79 -0.56
C SER A 110 23.36 -4.27 -0.47
N PRO A 111 24.30 -3.46 0.08
CA PRO A 111 24.14 -2.01 0.10
C PRO A 111 24.05 -1.40 -1.30
N HIS A 112 24.89 -1.84 -2.22
CA HIS A 112 24.91 -1.31 -3.59
C HIS A 112 23.66 -1.71 -4.38
N GLN A 113 23.17 -2.94 -4.18
CA GLN A 113 21.92 -3.40 -4.76
C GLN A 113 20.75 -2.52 -4.31
N GLN A 114 20.66 -2.20 -3.01
CA GLN A 114 19.61 -1.33 -2.48
C GLN A 114 19.69 0.07 -3.08
N GLU A 115 20.86 0.71 -3.04
CA GLU A 115 21.06 2.07 -3.60
C GLU A 115 20.69 2.13 -5.08
N TYR A 116 21.07 1.11 -5.85
CA TYR A 116 20.77 1.06 -7.28
C TYR A 116 19.27 0.91 -7.53
N LEU A 117 18.60 0.00 -6.82
CA LEU A 117 17.14 -0.17 -6.93
C LEU A 117 16.39 1.11 -6.54
N ASP A 118 16.79 1.76 -5.44
CA ASP A 118 16.20 3.01 -4.98
C ASP A 118 16.38 4.13 -6.02
N SER A 119 17.57 4.21 -6.66
CA SER A 119 17.84 5.15 -7.74
C SER A 119 16.92 4.94 -8.94
N GLN A 120 16.71 3.68 -9.36
CA GLN A 120 15.83 3.36 -10.48
C GLN A 120 14.35 3.66 -10.16
N MET A 121 13.90 3.35 -8.95
CA MET A 121 12.55 3.69 -8.49
C MET A 121 12.34 5.21 -8.44
N ASN A 122 13.32 5.96 -7.93
CA ASN A 122 13.27 7.42 -7.91
C ASN A 122 13.24 8.02 -9.32
N TYR A 123 14.04 7.49 -10.25
CA TYR A 123 13.98 7.91 -11.65
C TYR A 123 12.62 7.63 -12.29
N SER A 124 12.04 6.44 -12.05
CA SER A 124 10.68 6.11 -12.48
C SER A 124 9.63 7.08 -11.92
N ASN A 125 9.77 7.51 -10.67
CA ASN A 125 8.88 8.50 -10.06
C ASN A 125 9.06 9.90 -10.67
N PHE A 126 10.31 10.32 -10.91
CA PHE A 126 10.61 11.60 -11.56
C PHE A 126 9.99 11.69 -12.95
N LEU A 127 10.07 10.62 -13.75
CA LEU A 127 9.47 10.57 -15.09
C LEU A 127 7.94 10.72 -15.10
N LYS A 128 7.26 10.51 -13.97
CA LYS A 128 5.81 10.72 -13.84
C LYS A 128 5.45 12.16 -13.43
N MET A 129 6.43 12.97 -13.06
CA MET A 129 6.23 14.38 -12.68
C MET A 129 6.46 15.36 -13.83
N ILE A 130 7.08 14.91 -14.93
CA ILE A 130 7.28 15.67 -16.17
C ILE A 130 6.19 15.36 -17.18
#